data_AF-A0A174D7B0-F1
#
_entry.id   AF-A0A174D7B0-F1
#
_cell.length_a   1.000
_cell.length_b   1.000
_cell.length_c   1.000
_cell.angle_alpha   90.00
_cell.angle_beta   90.00
_cell.angle_gamma   90.00
#
_symmetry.space_group_name_H-M   'P 1'
#
loop_
_entity.id
_entity.type
_entity.pdbx_description
1 polymer ?
#
loop_
_entity_poly.entity_id
_entity_poly.type
_entity_poly.pdbx_seq_one_letter_code
_entity_poly.pdbx_strand_id
1 'polypeptide(L)'
;MQDDTLYNMTDNTEYQANLFAADLLIEDEEIEDMVQNEDLDYFGLCSSLNATPELMSFKLYSLTKRGQAYHMPMEIQSNFLAK
;
A
#
# COMPACT_ATOMS: atom_id res chain seq x y z
N MET A 1 -21.39 3.38 1.59
CA MET A 1 -20.61 2.44 0.77
C MET A 1 -19.57 1.86 1.71
N GLN A 2 -19.61 0.55 1.94
CA GLN A 2 -18.87 -0.12 3.00
C GLN A 2 -17.64 -0.77 2.35
N ASP A 3 -16.44 -0.34 2.75
CA ASP A 3 -15.13 -0.94 2.43
C ASP A 3 -14.96 -2.34 3.06
N ASP A 4 -16.03 -3.12 3.13
CA ASP A 4 -16.02 -4.44 3.78
C ASP A 4 -15.37 -5.51 2.91
N THR A 5 -15.22 -5.28 1.59
CA THR A 5 -14.71 -6.31 0.67
C THR A 5 -13.19 -6.41 0.62
N LEU A 6 -12.45 -5.40 1.10
CA LEU A 6 -10.98 -5.49 1.18
C LEU A 6 -10.52 -6.19 2.47
N TYR A 7 -11.37 -6.18 3.51
CA TYR A 7 -11.07 -6.72 4.84
C TYR A 7 -12.04 -7.82 5.30
N ASN A 8 -12.74 -8.50 4.39
CA ASN A 8 -13.59 -9.63 4.79
C ASN A 8 -12.72 -10.85 5.15
N MET A 9 -12.28 -10.84 6.40
CA MET A 9 -11.45 -11.80 7.13
C MET A 9 -12.01 -13.23 7.08
N THR A 10 -11.92 -13.92 5.94
CA THR A 10 -12.38 -15.31 5.83
C THR A 10 -11.23 -16.32 5.95
N ASP A 11 -9.98 -15.93 5.68
CA ASP A 11 -8.82 -16.83 5.84
C ASP A 11 -7.60 -16.10 6.40
N ASN A 12 -7.30 -16.32 7.69
CA ASN A 12 -6.11 -15.77 8.36
C ASN A 12 -4.83 -16.18 7.58
N THR A 13 -4.85 -17.37 7.00
CA THR A 13 -3.77 -17.93 6.19
C THR A 13 -3.49 -17.07 4.96
N GLU A 14 -4.53 -16.63 4.26
CA GLU A 14 -4.40 -15.77 3.07
C GLU A 14 -3.82 -14.40 3.45
N TYR A 15 -4.30 -13.81 4.55
CA TYR A 15 -3.77 -12.55 5.05
C TYR A 15 -2.27 -12.63 5.38
N GLN A 16 -1.85 -13.69 6.09
CA GLN A 16 -0.43 -13.89 6.41
C GLN A 16 0.40 -14.18 5.15
N ALA A 17 -0.14 -14.94 4.19
CA ALA A 17 0.51 -15.20 2.92
C ALA A 17 0.69 -13.93 2.10
N ASN A 18 -0.33 -13.05 2.04
CA ASN A 18 -0.27 -11.79 1.33
C ASN A 18 0.72 -10.81 1.97
N LEU A 19 0.74 -10.71 3.31
CA LEU A 19 1.77 -9.93 4.03
C LEU A 19 3.17 -10.44 3.71
N PHE A 20 3.38 -11.76 3.81
CA PHE A 20 4.67 -12.37 3.52
C PHE A 20 5.10 -12.15 2.06
N ALA A 21 4.17 -12.30 1.11
CA ALA A 21 4.44 -12.08 -0.30
C ALA A 21 4.79 -10.60 -0.58
N ALA A 22 4.07 -9.65 0.03
CA ALA A 22 4.37 -8.24 -0.10
C ALA A 22 5.78 -7.91 0.42
N ASP A 23 6.15 -8.49 1.56
CA ASP A 23 7.48 -8.30 2.14
C ASP A 23 8.61 -9.00 1.41
N LEU A 24 8.31 -10.10 0.72
CA LEU A 24 9.27 -10.84 -0.10
C LEU A 24 9.48 -10.21 -1.48
N LEU A 25 8.42 -9.65 -2.08
CA LEU A 25 8.44 -9.12 -3.44
C LEU A 25 8.90 -7.67 -3.53
N ILE A 26 8.73 -6.89 -2.45
CA ILE A 26 9.08 -5.47 -2.41
C ILE A 26 10.05 -5.29 -1.25
N GLU A 27 11.26 -4.83 -1.53
CA GLU A 27 12.26 -4.59 -0.49
C GLU A 27 11.96 -3.28 0.26
N ASP A 28 12.28 -3.23 1.55
CA ASP A 28 12.06 -2.02 2.37
C ASP A 28 12.88 -0.84 1.82
N GLU A 29 14.11 -1.10 1.35
CA GLU A 29 15.03 -0.11 0.78
C GLU A 29 14.47 0.55 -0.49
N GLU A 30 13.82 -0.22 -1.36
CA GLU A 30 13.21 0.31 -2.59
C GLU A 30 12.10 1.32 -2.27
N ILE A 31 11.28 1.06 -1.23
CA ILE A 31 10.27 2.01 -0.78
C ILE A 31 10.91 3.25 -0.16
N GLU A 32 11.97 3.10 0.64
CA GLU A 32 12.67 4.24 1.23
C GLU A 32 13.28 5.16 0.16
N ASP A 33 13.93 4.60 -0.85
CA ASP A 33 14.50 5.36 -1.97
C ASP A 33 13.41 6.03 -2.82
N MET A 34 12.29 5.34 -3.05
CA MET A 34 11.19 5.89 -3.83
C MET A 34 10.47 7.03 -3.08
N VAL A 35 10.26 6.92 -1.77
CA VAL A 35 9.59 7.95 -0.95
C VAL A 35 10.43 9.22 -0.79
N GLN A 36 11.76 9.15 -0.93
CA GLN A 36 12.61 10.34 -0.99
C GLN A 36 12.34 11.22 -2.23
N ASN A 37 11.69 10.69 -3.26
CA ASN A 37 11.26 11.48 -4.40
C ASN A 37 9.97 12.22 -4.05
N GLU A 38 10.08 13.50 -3.71
CA GLU A 38 8.96 14.38 -3.30
C GLU A 38 7.82 14.48 -4.33
N ASP A 39 8.10 14.15 -5.59
CA ASP A 39 7.13 14.18 -6.71
C ASP A 39 6.38 12.84 -6.92
N LEU A 40 6.65 11.81 -6.11
CA LEU A 40 6.12 10.46 -6.34
C LEU A 40 4.80 10.20 -5.59
N ASP A 41 3.69 10.23 -6.34
CA ASP A 41 2.37 9.83 -5.82
C ASP A 41 2.26 8.32 -5.55
N TYR A 42 1.29 7.90 -4.72
CA TYR A 42 1.02 6.49 -4.42
C TYR A 42 0.88 5.59 -5.66
N PHE A 43 0.17 6.06 -6.69
CA PHE A 43 0.03 5.30 -7.94
C PHE A 43 1.31 5.30 -8.79
N GLY A 44 2.12 6.37 -8.68
CA GLY A 44 3.46 6.43 -9.27
C GLY A 44 4.41 5.44 -8.61
N LEU A 45 4.34 5.30 -7.29
CA LEU A 45 5.07 4.29 -6.52
C LEU A 45 4.67 2.87 -6.94
N CYS A 46 3.36 2.58 -7.02
CA CYS A 46 2.86 1.29 -7.51
C CYS A 46 3.37 0.96 -8.92
N SER A 47 3.34 1.95 -9.81
CA SER A 47 3.81 1.80 -11.19
C SER A 47 5.32 1.57 -11.28
N SER A 48 6.09 2.24 -10.42
CA SER A 48 7.56 2.13 -10.42
C SER A 48 8.04 0.79 -9.89
N LEU A 49 7.36 0.26 -8.87
CA LEU A 49 7.65 -1.05 -8.27
C LEU A 49 6.94 -2.22 -8.97
N ASN A 50 6.24 -1.95 -10.08
CA ASN A 50 5.40 -2.93 -10.80
C ASN A 50 4.44 -3.72 -9.88
N ALA A 51 3.99 -3.08 -8.81
CA ALA A 51 3.15 -3.68 -7.80
C ALA A 51 1.71 -3.21 -7.96
N THR A 52 0.75 -4.10 -7.71
CA THR A 52 -0.65 -3.69 -7.67
C THR A 52 -0.92 -2.85 -6.41
N PRO A 53 -1.85 -1.88 -6.46
CA PRO A 53 -2.24 -1.09 -5.29
C PRO A 53 -2.64 -1.94 -4.07
N GLU A 54 -3.24 -3.11 -4.31
CA GLU A 54 -3.63 -4.04 -3.25
C GLU A 54 -2.40 -4.63 -2.56
N LEU A 55 -1.39 -5.09 -3.30
CA LEU A 55 -0.15 -5.63 -2.73
C LEU A 55 0.65 -4.54 -2.00
N MET A 56 0.70 -3.33 -2.58
CA MET A 56 1.34 -2.17 -1.97
C MET A 56 0.71 -1.80 -0.63
N SER A 57 -0.61 -1.94 -0.49
CA SER A 57 -1.30 -1.68 0.77
C SER A 57 -0.88 -2.64 1.88
N PHE A 58 -0.65 -3.93 1.57
CA PHE A 58 -0.08 -4.89 2.52
C PHE A 58 1.33 -4.52 2.94
N LYS A 59 2.17 -4.08 1.98
CA LYS A 59 3.55 -3.67 2.25
C LYS A 59 3.62 -2.45 3.17
N LEU A 60 2.89 -1.38 2.82
CA LEU A 60 2.84 -0.16 3.64
C LEU A 60 2.25 -0.42 5.03
N TYR A 61 1.27 -1.31 5.13
CA TYR A 61 0.73 -1.73 6.42
C TYR A 61 1.78 -2.46 7.27
N SER A 62 2.55 -3.37 6.66
CA SER A 62 3.66 -4.09 7.32
C SER A 62 4.71 -3.11 7.85
N LEU A 63 5.12 -2.15 7.03
CA LEU A 63 6.07 -1.08 7.39
C LEU A 63 5.56 -0.17 8.50
N THR A 64 4.30 0.26 8.41
CA THR A 64 3.66 1.09 9.44
C THR A 64 3.63 0.37 10.79
N LYS A 65 3.37 -0.94 10.79
CA LYS A 65 3.44 -1.77 12.01
C LYS A 65 4.84 -1.90 12.60
N ARG A 66 5.89 -1.84 11.78
CA ARG A 66 7.30 -1.85 12.22
C ARG A 66 7.78 -0.48 12.71
N GLY A 67 6.97 0.57 12.57
CA GLY A 67 7.28 1.93 13.01
C GLY A 67 7.81 2.84 11.89
N GLN A 68 7.86 2.37 10.64
CA GLN A 68 8.17 3.19 9.47
C GLN A 68 6.85 3.75 8.91
N ALA A 69 6.46 4.92 9.43
CA ALA A 69 5.26 5.62 8.96
C ALA A 69 5.58 6.43 7.70
N TYR A 70 5.19 5.93 6.54
CA TYR A 70 5.28 6.67 5.28
C TYR A 70 4.03 7.54 5.10
N HIS A 71 4.21 8.85 5.27
CA HIS A 71 3.16 9.84 4.98
C HIS A 71 3.12 10.11 3.47
N MET A 72 2.49 9.22 2.71
CA MET A 72 2.23 9.48 1.29
C MET A 72 1.12 10.53 1.15
N PRO A 73 1.30 11.58 0.33
CA PRO A 73 0.23 12.50 0.00
C PRO A 73 -0.81 11.76 -0.84
N MET A 74 -1.83 11.23 -0.19
CA MET A 74 -3.00 10.72 -0.88
C MET A 74 -3.84 11.94 -1.26
N GLU A 75 -3.76 12.39 -2.52
CA GLU A 75 -4.73 13.35 -3.05
C GLU A 75 -6.10 12.66 -3.14
N ILE A 76 -6.80 12.58 -2.00
CA ILE A 76 -8.19 12.13 -1.97
C ILE A 76 -9.02 13.23 -2.62
N GLN A 77 -9.20 13.10 -3.93
CA GLN A 77 -10.15 13.88 -4.69
C GLN A 77 -11.57 13.51 -4.23
N SER A 78 -12.08 14.25 -3.22
CA SER A 78 -13.40 14.09 -2.58
C SER A 78 -14.59 14.34 -3.53
N ASN A 79 -14.30 14.66 -4.79
CA ASN A 79 -15.22 14.83 -5.90
C ASN A 79 -15.73 13.51 -6.50
N PHE A 80 -15.33 12.34 -5.99
CA PHE A 80 -15.87 11.04 -6.44
C PHE A 80 -17.40 10.93 -6.30
N LEU A 81 -17.99 11.55 -5.27
CA LEU A 81 -19.44 11.61 -5.04
C LEU A 81 -20.05 12.98 -5.34
N ALA A 82 -19.31 13.89 -5.98
CA ALA A 82 -19.85 15.19 -6.37
C ALA A 82 -20.77 15.05 -7.58
N LYS A 83 -22.02 14.61 -7.35
CA LYS A 83 -23.19 14.99 -8.15
C LYS A 83 -24.48 14.85 -7.36
#